data_AF-A0A844EJZ9-F1
#
_entry.id   AF-A0A844EJZ9-F1
#
_cell.length_a   1.000
_cell.length_b   1.000
_cell.length_c   1.000
_cell.angle_alpha   90.00
_cell.angle_beta   90.00
_cell.angle_gamma   90.00
#
_symmetry.space_group_name_H-M   'P 1'
#
loop_
_entity.id
_entity.type
_entity.pdbx_description
1 polymer ?
#
loop_
_entity_poly.entity_id
_entity_poly.type
_entity_poly.pdbx_seq_one_letter_code
_entity_poly.pdbx_strand_id
1 'polypeptide(L)' 'IITAKKAASAVTYSPLELEFGPFLIQQRSSVFIEKWQSEIGLRKRVISDMQRATHKDDVKIAAIQAEIKTIEEVITGES' A
#
# COMPACT_ATOMS: atom_id res chain seq x y z
N ILE A 1 -10.08 -9.60 8.52
CA ILE A 1 -10.13 -11.06 8.75
C ILE A 1 -9.88 -11.73 7.41
N ILE A 2 -8.99 -12.72 7.36
CA ILE A 2 -8.69 -13.47 6.14
C ILE A 2 -9.22 -14.89 6.35
N THR A 3 -10.01 -15.38 5.39
CA THR A 3 -10.54 -16.75 5.38
C THR A 3 -10.04 -17.45 4.13
N ALA A 4 -9.50 -18.66 4.29
CA ALA A 4 -8.95 -19.44 3.18
C ALA A 4 -9.51 -20.87 3.16
N LYS A 5 -9.56 -21.46 1.97
CA LYS A 5 -9.86 -22.87 1.74
C LYS A 5 -8.78 -23.45 0.84
N LYS A 6 -8.49 -24.74 0.99
CA LYS A 6 -7.54 -25.44 0.12
C LYS A 6 -8.04 -25.39 -1.33
N ALA A 7 -7.23 -24.83 -2.22
CA ALA A 7 -7.51 -24.83 -3.65
C ALA A 7 -7.02 -26.14 -4.28
N ALA A 8 -7.74 -26.62 -5.30
CA ALA A 8 -7.34 -27.80 -6.07
C ALA A 8 -6.14 -27.51 -7.00
N SER A 9 -5.92 -26.24 -7.34
CA SER A 9 -4.83 -25.75 -8.17
C SER A 9 -4.18 -24.52 -7.53
N ALA A 10 -2.96 -24.18 -7.94
CA ALA A 10 -2.30 -22.96 -7.52
C ALA A 10 -3.12 -21.74 -7.94
N VAL A 11 -3.35 -20.82 -7.00
CA VAL A 11 -3.98 -19.53 -7.26
C VAL A 11 -2.87 -18.49 -7.41
N THR A 12 -2.84 -17.81 -8.54
CA THR A 12 -1.88 -16.74 -8.81
C THR A 12 -2.49 -15.42 -8.40
N TYR A 13 -1.78 -14.67 -7.56
CA TYR A 13 -2.15 -13.31 -7.16
C TYR A 13 -1.14 -12.32 -7.74
N SER A 14 -1.64 -11.17 -8.16
CA SER A 14 -0.80 -10.03 -8.48
C SER A 14 -0.10 -9.48 -7.22
N PRO A 15 1.01 -8.73 -7.37
CA PRO A 15 1.66 -8.07 -6.24
C PRO A 15 0.70 -7.19 -5.42
N LEU A 16 -0.20 -6.46 -6.08
CA LEU A 16 -1.21 -5.64 -5.41
C LEU A 16 -2.22 -6.48 -4.64
N GLU A 17 -2.68 -7.61 -5.19
CA GLU A 17 -3.59 -8.49 -4.45
C GLU A 17 -2.90 -9.14 -3.23
N LEU A 18 -1.61 -9.42 -3.31
CA LEU A 18 -0.83 -9.91 -2.16
C LEU A 18 -0.67 -8.84 -1.07
N GLU A 19 -0.48 -7.58 -1.46
CA GLU A 19 -0.25 -6.48 -0.53
C GLU A 19 -1.54 -5.91 0.08
N PHE A 20 -2.57 -5.73 -0.74
CA PHE A 20 -3.83 -5.10 -0.34
C PHE A 20 -4.94 -6.11 -0.02
N GLY A 21 -4.78 -7.36 -0.46
CA GLY A 21 -5.77 -8.43 -0.34
C GLY A 21 -6.73 -8.44 -1.53
N PRO A 22 -6.93 -9.59 -2.21
CA PRO A 22 -7.67 -9.68 -3.47
C PRO A 22 -9.14 -9.25 -3.36
N PHE A 23 -9.77 -9.48 -2.20
CA PHE A 23 -11.16 -9.07 -1.97
C PHE A 23 -11.27 -7.61 -1.50
N LEU A 24 -10.29 -7.13 -0.74
CA LEU A 24 -10.32 -5.79 -0.15
C LEU A 24 -10.07 -4.72 -1.21
N ILE A 25 -9.14 -4.98 -2.13
CA ILE A 25 -8.85 -4.09 -3.26
C ILE A 25 -10.02 -3.96 -4.25
N GLN A 26 -10.85 -5.00 -4.38
CA GLN A 26 -12.07 -4.95 -5.19
C GLN A 26 -13.19 -4.20 -4.48
N GLN A 27 -13.38 -4.45 -3.18
CA GLN A 27 -14.47 -3.85 -2.40
C GLN A 27 -14.26 -2.36 -2.12
N ARG A 28 -13.01 -1.94 -1.88
CA ARG A 28 -12.63 -0.55 -1.52
C ARG A 28 -13.57 0.08 -0.48
N SER A 29 -13.84 -0.64 0.61
CA SER A 29 -14.72 -0.13 1.67
C SER A 29 -14.13 1.13 2.32
N SER A 30 -14.98 1.95 2.96
CA SER A 30 -14.51 3.14 3.68
C SER A 30 -13.42 2.82 4.70
N VAL A 31 -13.58 1.72 5.45
CA VAL A 31 -12.58 1.24 6.43
C VAL A 31 -11.25 0.87 5.76
N PHE A 32 -11.29 0.29 4.55
CA PHE A 32 -10.07 -0.01 3.78
C PHE A 32 -9.37 1.28 3.35
N ILE A 33 -10.13 2.25 2.82
CA ILE A 33 -9.61 3.55 2.40
C ILE A 33 -9.00 4.29 3.60
N GLU A 34 -9.71 4.37 4.73
CA GLU A 34 -9.23 5.03 5.95
C GLU A 34 -7.93 4.42 6.49
N LYS A 35 -7.81 3.09 6.48
CA LYS A 35 -6.57 2.39 6.86
C LYS A 35 -5.41 2.85 5.99
N TRP A 36 -5.60 2.85 4.67
CA TRP A 36 -4.53 3.14 3.73
C TRP A 36 -4.19 4.64 3.64
N GLN A 37 -5.16 5.52 3.86
CA GLN A 37 -4.90 6.95 4.09
C GLN A 37 -4.04 7.18 5.35
N SER A 38 -4.30 6.42 6.42
CA SER A 38 -3.48 6.48 7.64
C SER A 38 -2.04 5.99 7.38
N GLU A 39 -1.89 4.92 6.62
CA GLU A 39 -0.59 4.38 6.18
C GLU A 39 0.19 5.40 5.34
N ILE A 40 -0.47 6.04 4.36
CA ILE A 40 0.12 7.15 3.57
C ILE A 40 0.60 8.26 4.51
N GLY A 41 -0.20 8.63 5.51
CA GLY A 41 0.16 9.65 6.50
C GLY A 41 1.42 9.30 7.27
N LEU A 42 1.57 8.04 7.70
CA LEU A 42 2.77 7.56 8.38
C LEU A 42 4.00 7.64 7.46
N ARG A 43 3.88 7.19 6.22
CA ARG A 43 4.97 7.22 5.24
C ARG A 43 5.41 8.63 4.87
N LYS A 44 4.45 9.57 4.72
CA LYS A 44 4.74 11.00 4.52
C LYS A 44 5.51 11.60 5.70
N ARG A 45 5.20 11.19 6.95
CA ARG A 45 5.98 11.60 8.14
C ARG A 45 7.41 11.04 8.09
N VAL A 46 7.58 9.76 7.76
CA VAL A 46 8.91 9.14 7.62
C VAL A 46 9.76 9.87 6.58
N ILE A 47 9.18 10.20 5.41
CA ILE A 47 9.88 11.00 4.39
C ILE A 47 10.27 12.37 4.95
N SER A 48 9.36 13.05 5.65
CA SER A 48 9.66 14.37 6.25
C SER A 48 10.81 14.30 7.27
N ASP A 49 10.86 13.25 8.08
CA ASP A 49 11.96 13.01 9.02
C ASP A 49 13.28 12.76 8.29
N MET A 50 13.25 11.91 7.26
CA MET A 50 14.43 11.59 6.44
C MET A 50 14.95 12.82 5.68
N GLN A 51 14.06 13.68 5.18
CA GLN A 51 14.43 14.92 4.49
C GLN A 51 15.10 15.94 5.42
N ARG A 52 14.86 15.86 6.73
CA ARG A 52 15.50 16.71 7.75
C ARG A 52 16.82 16.14 8.25
N ALA A 53 17.15 14.89 7.93
CA ALA A 53 18.42 14.29 8.32
C ALA A 53 19.61 14.95 7.59
N THR A 54 20.76 15.00 8.26
CA THR A 54 22.01 15.56 7.70
C THR A 54 22.49 14.76 6.48
N HIS A 55 22.28 13.44 6.49
CA HIS A 55 22.53 12.56 5.36
C HIS A 55 21.20 12.03 4.84
N LYS A 56 20.79 12.52 3.66
CA LYS A 56 19.56 12.10 3.02
C LYS A 56 19.79 10.80 2.25
N ASP A 57 18.93 9.83 2.50
CA ASP A 57 18.86 8.61 1.70
C ASP A 57 17.78 8.80 0.63
N ASP A 58 18.16 9.49 -0.45
CA ASP A 58 17.25 9.86 -1.54
C ASP A 58 16.68 8.62 -2.24
N VAL A 59 17.42 7.51 -2.26
CA VAL A 59 16.96 6.24 -2.83
C VAL A 59 15.79 5.70 -2.03
N LYS A 60 15.92 5.67 -0.70
CA LYS A 60 14.86 5.20 0.19
C LYS A 60 13.68 6.15 0.23
N ILE A 61 13.91 7.47 0.15
CA ILE A 61 12.83 8.47 0.02
C ILE A 61 12.02 8.21 -1.26
N ALA A 62 12.69 8.02 -2.40
CA ALA A 62 12.02 7.76 -3.68
C ALA A 62 11.23 6.45 -3.67
N ALA A 63 11.75 5.39 -3.04
CA ALA A 63 11.03 4.13 -2.87
C ALA A 63 9.72 4.31 -2.09
N ILE A 64 9.78 5.00 -0.94
CA ILE A 64 8.59 5.25 -0.11
C ILE A 64 7.59 6.16 -0.86
N GLN A 65 8.06 7.12 -1.65
CA GLN A 65 7.19 7.95 -2.49
C GLN A 65 6.47 7.13 -3.57
N ALA A 66 7.15 6.19 -4.21
CA ALA A 66 6.54 5.29 -5.18
C ALA A 66 5.46 4.42 -4.53
N GLU A 67 5.74 3.88 -3.34
CA GLU A 67 4.74 3.10 -2.59
C GLU A 67 3.51 3.95 -2.21
N ILE A 68 3.71 5.20 -1.76
CA ILE A 68 2.60 6.13 -1.50
C ILE A 68 1.73 6.30 -2.75
N LYS A 69 2.35 6.51 -3.91
CA LYS A 69 1.63 6.67 -5.18
C LYS A 69 0.80 5.42 -5.52
N THR A 70 1.38 4.23 -5.36
CA THR A 70 0.67 2.97 -5.57
C THR A 70 -0.53 2.84 -4.62
N ILE A 71 -0.37 3.17 -3.34
CA ILE A 71 -1.49 3.14 -2.38
C ILE A 71 -2.57 4.15 -2.79
N GLU A 72 -2.17 5.37 -3.20
CA GLU A 72 -3.10 6.42 -3.66
C GLU A 72 -3.93 5.95 -4.87
N GLU A 73 -3.30 5.37 -5.89
CA GLU A 73 -3.97 4.78 -7.07
C GLU A 73 -4.99 3.70 -6.68
N VAL A 74 -4.61 2.82 -5.75
CA VAL A 74 -5.46 1.72 -5.27
C VAL A 74 -6.73 2.24 -4.57
N ILE A 75 -6.62 3.29 -3.77
CA ILE A 75 -7.76 3.83 -3.00
C ILE A 75 -8.62 4.82 -3.80
N THR A 76 -8.07 5.52 -4.80
CA THR A 76 -8.85 6.40 -5.68
C THR A 76 -9.58 5.61 -6.77
N GLY A 77 -9.11 4.39 -7.07
CA GLY A 77 -9.65 3.57 -8.15
C GLY A 77 -9.15 3.99 -9.54
N GLU A 78 -8.15 4.87 -9.60
CA GLU A 78 -7.39 5.14 -10.82
C GLU A 78 -6.39 3.99 -11.00
N SER A 79 -6.73 3.03 -11.85
CA SER A 79 -5.88 1.88 -12.21
C SER A 79 -6.04 1.54 -13.68
#